data_AF-A0A9D9IFN7-F1
#
_entry.id   AF-A0A9D9IFN7-F1
#
_cell.length_a   1.000
_cell.length_b   1.000
_cell.length_c   1.000
_cell.angle_alpha   90.00
_cell.angle_beta   90.00
_cell.angle_gamma   90.00
#
_symmetry.space_group_name_H-M   'P 1'
#
loop_
_entity.id
_entity.type
_entity.pdbx_description
1 polymer ?
#
loop_
_entity_poly.entity_id
_entity_poly.type
_entity_poly.pdbx_seq_one_letter_code
_entity_poly.pdbx_strand_id
1 'polypeptide(L)'
;MEERFSRVRSAKDIAISVVLLAAGIGLIVTPDSVPLNITGYTLGVAGLILFFVMKTSYRDSETGEVMKKTEKYFPASRSESILKALSTDPQSLDLKEENKGNGLKVDTYFNTKTGHVFTQLFEYIPYKYEPCSPVYSYDISKAEKLIK
;
A
#
# COMPACT_ATOMS: atom_id res chain seq x y z
N MET A 1 3.96 14.40 -5.00
CA MET A 1 4.40 13.00 -5.18
C MET A 1 3.18 12.19 -5.63
N GLU A 2 2.59 12.58 -6.76
CA GLU A 2 1.26 12.09 -7.18
C GLU A 2 1.15 11.74 -8.67
N GLU A 3 2.17 11.96 -9.51
CA GLU A 3 1.92 11.85 -10.96
C GLU A 3 1.88 10.41 -11.49
N ARG A 4 2.63 9.49 -10.88
CA ARG A 4 2.71 8.11 -11.38
C ARG A 4 1.77 7.12 -10.69
N PHE A 5 1.71 7.10 -9.36
CA PHE A 5 0.93 6.08 -8.63
C PHE A 5 -0.23 6.71 -7.86
N SER A 6 -1.46 6.38 -8.27
CA SER A 6 -2.69 6.88 -7.65
C SER A 6 -3.36 5.82 -6.78
N ARG A 7 -3.90 6.20 -5.62
CA ARG A 7 -4.62 5.25 -4.75
C ARG A 7 -5.96 4.86 -5.37
N VAL A 8 -6.23 3.56 -5.44
CA VAL A 8 -7.48 2.97 -5.96
C VAL A 8 -8.04 1.92 -5.00
N ARG A 9 -9.34 1.62 -5.16
CA ARG A 9 -10.01 0.56 -4.39
C ARG A 9 -9.56 -0.81 -4.87
N SER A 10 -9.20 -1.66 -3.92
CA SER A 10 -8.98 -3.08 -4.17
C SER A 10 -10.32 -3.83 -4.21
N ALA A 11 -10.34 -5.01 -4.84
CA ALA A 11 -11.47 -5.93 -4.73
C ALA A 11 -11.73 -6.35 -3.26
N LYS A 12 -10.65 -6.47 -2.45
CA LYS A 12 -10.75 -6.72 -1.02
C LYS A 12 -11.46 -5.58 -0.29
N ASP A 13 -11.16 -4.33 -0.67
CA ASP A 13 -11.78 -3.15 -0.06
C ASP A 13 -13.29 -3.16 -0.29
N ILE A 14 -13.71 -3.44 -1.53
CA ILE A 14 -15.11 -3.55 -1.91
C ILE A 14 -15.79 -4.67 -1.14
N ALA A 15 -15.18 -5.87 -1.09
CA ALA A 15 -15.75 -7.02 -0.41
C ALA A 15 -15.99 -6.76 1.08
N ILE A 16 -15.02 -6.19 1.79
CA ILE A 16 -15.16 -5.85 3.23
C ILE A 16 -16.33 -4.88 3.44
N SER A 17 -16.39 -3.82 2.65
CA SER A 17 -17.45 -2.81 2.78
C SER A 17 -18.84 -3.36 2.47
N VAL A 18 -18.96 -4.21 1.45
CA VAL A 18 -20.23 -4.87 1.08
C VAL A 18 -20.67 -5.86 2.17
N VAL A 19 -19.75 -6.64 2.73
CA VAL A 19 -20.07 -7.58 3.83
C VAL A 19 -20.58 -6.84 5.06
N LEU A 20 -19.93 -5.73 5.45
CA LEU A 20 -20.38 -4.91 6.58
C LEU A 20 -21.75 -4.28 6.33
N LEU A 21 -21.98 -3.77 5.12
CA LEU A 21 -23.29 -3.23 4.72
C LEU A 21 -24.38 -4.29 4.79
N ALA A 22 -24.14 -5.47 4.21
CA ALA A 22 -25.10 -6.56 4.19
C ALA A 22 -25.41 -7.07 5.61
N ALA A 23 -24.38 -7.22 6.46
CA ALA A 23 -24.55 -7.59 7.86
C ALA A 23 -25.36 -6.55 8.64
N GLY A 24 -25.08 -5.26 8.43
CA GLY A 24 -25.83 -4.16 9.04
C GLY A 24 -27.30 -4.16 8.65
N ILE A 25 -27.61 -4.30 7.36
CA ILE A 25 -28.99 -4.39 6.85
C ILE A 25 -29.70 -5.63 7.41
N GLY A 26 -29.03 -6.78 7.43
CA GLY A 26 -29.59 -8.02 7.97
C GLY A 26 -30.05 -7.86 9.42
N LEU A 27 -29.24 -7.21 10.26
CA LEU A 27 -29.58 -6.95 11.66
C LEU A 27 -30.69 -5.91 11.87
N ILE A 28 -30.96 -5.03 10.90
CA ILE A 28 -32.04 -4.03 10.99
C ILE A 28 -33.38 -4.63 10.59
N VAL A 29 -33.38 -5.56 9.64
CA VAL A 29 -34.61 -6.16 9.08
C VAL A 29 -35.18 -7.25 9.99
N THR A 30 -34.35 -7.91 10.81
CA THR A 30 -34.85 -8.87 11.79
C THR A 30 -35.56 -8.14 12.94
N PRO A 31 -36.78 -8.57 13.34
CA PRO A 31 -37.49 -7.98 14.46
C PRO A 31 -36.81 -8.38 15.77
N ASP A 32 -35.73 -7.68 16.09
CA ASP A 32 -34.84 -7.95 17.21
C ASP A 32 -34.82 -6.80 18.23
N SER A 33 -34.13 -7.04 19.35
CA SER A 33 -33.99 -6.06 20.43
C SER A 33 -33.35 -4.74 19.95
N VAL A 34 -33.72 -3.62 20.59
CA VAL A 34 -33.18 -2.27 20.28
C VAL A 34 -31.64 -2.23 20.16
N PRO A 35 -30.85 -2.91 21.02
CA PRO A 35 -29.38 -2.96 20.88
C PRO A 35 -28.89 -3.59 19.58
N LEU A 36 -29.58 -4.61 19.06
CA LEU A 36 -29.23 -5.27 17.80
C LEU A 36 -29.47 -4.33 16.61
N ASN A 37 -30.57 -3.58 16.63
CA ASN A 37 -30.85 -2.57 15.61
C ASN A 37 -29.78 -1.46 15.59
N ILE A 38 -29.37 -0.95 16.77
CA ILE A 38 -28.30 0.06 16.87
C ILE A 38 -26.99 -0.48 16.30
N THR A 39 -26.66 -1.73 16.60
CA THR A 39 -25.47 -2.41 16.07
C THR A 39 -25.56 -2.54 14.55
N GLY A 40 -26.73 -2.93 14.02
CA GLY A 40 -27.01 -2.99 12.59
C GLY A 40 -26.80 -1.64 11.88
N TYR A 41 -27.33 -0.55 12.43
CA TYR A 41 -27.09 0.81 11.91
C TYR A 41 -25.61 1.18 11.93
N THR A 42 -24.90 0.86 13.02
CA THR A 42 -23.47 1.17 13.16
C THR A 42 -22.64 0.43 12.10
N LEU A 43 -22.92 -0.87 11.89
CA LEU A 43 -22.26 -1.68 10.86
C LEU A 43 -22.58 -1.19 9.45
N GLY A 44 -23.84 -0.85 9.18
CA GLY A 44 -24.26 -0.30 7.90
C GLY A 44 -23.56 1.02 7.58
N VAL A 45 -23.54 1.96 8.52
CA VAL A 45 -22.85 3.25 8.36
C VAL A 45 -21.34 3.04 8.19
N ALA A 46 -20.72 2.17 9.00
CA ALA A 46 -19.30 1.86 8.87
C ALA A 46 -18.96 1.27 7.50
N GLY A 47 -19.75 0.30 7.02
CA GLY A 47 -19.59 -0.29 5.70
C GLY A 47 -19.73 0.75 4.57
N LEU A 48 -20.68 1.67 4.70
CA LEU A 48 -20.86 2.78 3.74
C LEU A 48 -19.65 3.72 3.72
N ILE A 49 -19.16 4.14 4.89
CA ILE A 49 -17.97 5.00 5.00
C ILE A 49 -16.76 4.30 4.40
N LEU A 50 -16.52 3.04 4.76
CA LEU A 50 -15.40 2.25 4.25
C LEU A 50 -15.49 2.08 2.73
N PHE A 51 -16.69 1.91 2.16
CA PHE A 51 -16.88 1.84 0.71
C PHE A 51 -16.36 3.09 0.01
N PHE A 52 -16.56 4.28 0.58
CA PHE A 52 -16.09 5.52 -0.04
C PHE A 52 -14.63 5.85 0.26
N VAL A 53 -14.16 5.56 1.47
CA VAL A 53 -12.85 6.04 1.95
C VAL A 53 -11.72 5.06 1.70
N MET A 54 -11.96 3.75 1.80
CA MET A 54 -10.90 2.75 1.77
C MET A 54 -10.32 2.62 0.35
N LYS A 55 -9.00 2.84 0.22
CA LYS A 55 -8.24 2.69 -1.02
C LYS A 55 -6.87 2.10 -0.69
N THR A 56 -6.74 0.78 -0.76
CA THR A 56 -5.50 0.09 -0.34
C THR A 56 -4.57 -0.27 -1.49
N SER A 57 -5.04 -0.23 -2.73
CA SER A 57 -4.24 -0.53 -3.92
C SER A 57 -3.79 0.73 -4.64
N TYR A 58 -2.84 0.59 -5.55
CA TYR A 58 -2.27 1.69 -6.32
C TYR A 58 -2.44 1.41 -7.81
N ARG A 59 -2.73 2.42 -8.62
CA ARG A 59 -2.76 2.32 -10.07
C ARG A 59 -1.62 3.15 -10.64
N ASP A 60 -0.80 2.52 -11.47
CA ASP A 60 0.21 3.20 -12.28
C ASP A 60 -0.48 3.96 -13.42
N SER A 61 -0.21 5.25 -13.56
CA SER A 61 -0.81 6.12 -14.57
C SER A 61 -0.26 5.86 -15.97
N GLU A 62 0.96 5.33 -16.07
CA GLU A 62 1.60 5.00 -17.34
C GLU A 62 1.08 3.67 -17.91
N THR A 63 1.07 2.61 -17.07
CA THR A 63 0.70 1.25 -17.51
C THR A 63 -0.78 0.91 -17.28
N GLY A 64 -1.47 1.66 -16.42
CA GLY A 64 -2.84 1.36 -15.99
C GLY A 64 -2.95 0.19 -15.00
N GLU A 65 -1.84 -0.44 -14.65
CA GLU A 65 -1.83 -1.64 -13.80
C GLU A 65 -2.20 -1.33 -12.35
N VAL A 66 -2.91 -2.27 -11.71
CA VAL A 66 -3.23 -2.21 -10.28
C VAL A 66 -2.20 -3.00 -9.50
N MET A 67 -1.51 -2.30 -8.60
CA MET A 67 -0.37 -2.75 -7.84
C MET A 67 -0.63 -2.69 -6.33
N LYS A 68 0.08 -3.54 -5.60
CA LYS A 68 0.21 -3.47 -4.14
C LYS A 68 1.44 -2.65 -3.80
N LYS A 69 1.51 -2.16 -2.56
CA LYS A 69 2.65 -1.38 -2.06
C LYS A 69 3.24 -2.01 -0.80
N THR A 70 4.56 -2.05 -0.71
CA THR A 70 5.32 -2.24 0.52
C THR A 70 6.19 -1.02 0.78
N GLU A 71 6.39 -0.70 2.06
CA GLU A 71 7.22 0.41 2.52
C GLU A 71 8.26 -0.14 3.48
N LYS A 72 9.54 0.19 3.25
CA LYS A 72 10.65 -0.21 4.12
C LYS A 72 11.44 1.01 4.55
N TYR A 73 11.76 1.09 5.84
CA TYR A 73 12.43 2.25 6.42
C TYR A 73 13.87 1.93 6.82
N PHE A 74 14.77 2.89 6.59
CA PHE A 74 16.20 2.76 6.82
C PHE A 74 16.80 4.02 7.45
N PRO A 75 17.95 3.93 8.14
CA PRO A 75 18.70 5.10 8.58
C PRO A 75 19.31 5.87 7.39
N ALA A 76 19.47 7.20 7.55
CA ALA A 76 19.99 8.09 6.50
C ALA A 76 21.41 7.71 6.02
N SER A 77 22.22 7.10 6.89
CA SER A 77 23.59 6.65 6.59
C SER A 77 23.69 5.61 5.46
N ARG A 78 22.58 4.97 5.09
CA ARG A 78 22.54 3.91 4.07
C ARG A 78 22.15 4.40 2.68
N SER A 79 21.94 5.70 2.47
CA SER A 79 21.40 6.26 1.22
C SER A 79 22.14 5.77 -0.03
N GLU A 80 23.46 5.93 -0.07
CA GLU A 80 24.30 5.52 -1.19
C GLU A 80 24.25 4.00 -1.45
N SER A 81 24.26 3.20 -0.37
CA SER A 81 24.19 1.75 -0.47
C SER A 81 22.85 1.29 -1.05
N ILE A 82 21.75 1.91 -0.63
CA ILE A 82 20.41 1.56 -1.11
C ILE A 82 20.26 2.02 -2.56
N LEU A 83 20.68 3.24 -2.88
CA LEU A 83 20.60 3.78 -4.24
C LEU A 83 21.39 2.92 -5.24
N LYS A 84 22.59 2.47 -4.85
CA LYS A 84 23.42 1.57 -5.66
C LYS A 84 22.79 0.18 -5.82
N ALA A 85 22.20 -0.37 -4.76
CA ALA A 85 21.50 -1.65 -4.83
C ALA A 85 20.29 -1.56 -5.77
N LEU A 86 19.49 -0.50 -5.67
CA LEU A 86 18.36 -0.28 -6.57
C LEU A 86 18.81 -0.11 -8.03
N SER A 87 19.88 0.63 -8.30
CA SER A 87 20.33 0.83 -9.69
C SER A 87 20.96 -0.43 -10.33
N THR A 88 21.57 -1.31 -9.52
CA THR A 88 22.36 -2.45 -10.03
C THR A 88 21.64 -3.78 -9.86
N ASP A 89 21.37 -4.17 -8.61
CA ASP A 89 20.72 -5.44 -8.27
C ASP A 89 19.92 -5.30 -6.97
N PRO A 90 18.58 -5.21 -7.04
CA PRO A 90 17.74 -5.07 -5.86
C PRO A 90 17.82 -6.26 -4.89
N GLN A 91 18.28 -7.44 -5.31
CA GLN A 91 18.49 -8.57 -4.40
C GLN A 91 19.70 -8.39 -3.48
N SER A 92 20.66 -7.55 -3.88
CA SER A 92 21.86 -7.25 -3.09
C SER A 92 21.57 -6.37 -1.88
N LEU A 93 20.35 -5.82 -1.77
CA LEU A 93 19.95 -4.98 -0.66
C LEU A 93 19.98 -5.76 0.66
N ASP A 94 20.79 -5.28 1.60
CA ASP A 94 20.90 -5.84 2.93
C ASP A 94 19.83 -5.23 3.86
N LEU A 95 18.85 -6.07 4.21
CA LEU A 95 17.66 -5.75 5.01
C LEU A 95 17.90 -5.80 6.54
N LYS A 96 19.13 -6.06 7.01
CA LYS A 96 19.43 -6.19 8.46
C LYS A 96 19.09 -4.97 9.31
N GLU A 97 18.96 -3.80 8.69
CA GLU A 97 18.63 -2.53 9.34
C GLU A 97 17.25 -2.01 8.95
N GLU A 98 16.42 -2.85 8.33
CA GLU A 98 15.02 -2.53 8.09
C GLU A 98 14.34 -2.14 9.43
N ASN A 99 13.63 -1.01 9.41
CA ASN A 99 12.92 -0.42 10.55
C ASN A 99 13.80 0.05 11.71
N LYS A 100 15.13 0.14 11.54
CA LYS A 100 16.04 0.71 12.56
C LYS A 100 16.25 2.21 12.45
N GLY A 101 15.57 2.87 11.51
CA GLY A 101 15.62 4.31 11.33
C GLY A 101 14.54 4.79 10.35
N ASN A 102 14.30 6.09 10.35
CA ASN A 102 13.27 6.76 9.53
C ASN A 102 13.87 7.82 8.60
N GLY A 103 15.18 7.76 8.34
CA GLY A 103 15.86 8.74 7.48
C GLY A 103 15.58 8.51 6.00
N LEU A 104 15.32 7.26 5.63
CA LEU A 104 15.03 6.84 4.26
C LEU A 104 13.80 5.95 4.25
N LYS A 105 13.04 6.02 3.16
CA LYS A 105 11.89 5.17 2.89
C LYS A 105 11.98 4.62 1.47
N VAL A 106 11.88 3.31 1.33
CA VAL A 106 11.81 2.63 0.05
C VAL A 106 10.36 2.22 -0.18
N ASP A 107 9.72 2.83 -1.17
CA ASP A 107 8.38 2.40 -1.61
C ASP A 107 8.55 1.42 -2.77
N THR A 108 7.98 0.23 -2.62
CA THR A 108 7.95 -0.78 -3.68
C THR A 108 6.51 -1.07 -4.08
N TYR A 109 6.18 -0.80 -5.34
CA TYR A 109 4.91 -1.10 -5.97
C TYR A 109 5.06 -2.37 -6.81
N PHE A 110 4.18 -3.35 -6.65
CA PHE A 110 4.32 -4.62 -7.37
C PHE A 110 2.97 -5.21 -7.79
N ASN A 111 2.99 -5.95 -8.90
CA ASN A 111 1.87 -6.71 -9.39
C ASN A 111 2.29 -8.16 -9.64
N THR A 112 1.77 -9.08 -8.83
CA THR A 112 2.10 -10.52 -8.93
C THR A 112 1.54 -11.19 -10.18
N LYS A 113 0.59 -10.56 -10.88
CA LYS A 113 -0.01 -11.11 -12.11
C LYS A 113 0.81 -10.81 -13.35
N THR A 114 1.32 -9.57 -13.45
CA THR A 114 2.14 -9.12 -14.58
C THR A 114 3.63 -9.35 -14.32
N GLY A 115 4.03 -9.50 -13.05
CA GLY A 115 5.42 -9.67 -12.66
C GLY A 115 6.18 -8.34 -12.59
N HIS A 116 5.52 -7.20 -12.78
CA HIS A 116 6.16 -5.89 -12.75
C HIS A 116 6.33 -5.37 -11.32
N VAL A 117 7.50 -4.80 -11.06
CA VAL A 117 7.86 -4.16 -9.79
C VAL A 117 8.47 -2.80 -10.08
N PHE A 118 8.02 -1.78 -9.34
CA PHE A 118 8.57 -0.45 -9.35
C PHE A 118 9.04 -0.06 -7.96
N THR A 119 10.26 0.47 -7.86
CA THR A 119 10.81 0.90 -6.56
C THR A 119 11.32 2.33 -6.65
N GLN A 120 11.11 3.09 -5.58
CA GLN A 120 11.63 4.44 -5.44
C GLN A 120 12.13 4.68 -4.03
N LEU A 121 13.29 5.35 -3.93
CA LEU A 121 13.88 5.78 -2.69
C LEU A 121 13.43 7.21 -2.36
N PHE A 122 13.11 7.42 -1.10
CA PHE A 122 12.75 8.70 -0.51
C PHE A 122 13.65 9.00 0.67
N GLU A 123 13.98 10.27 0.83
CA GLU A 123 14.72 10.79 1.96
C GLU A 123 13.82 11.64 2.84
N TYR A 124 13.98 11.52 4.15
CA TYR A 124 13.28 12.36 5.11
C TYR A 124 13.98 13.71 5.21
N ILE A 125 13.34 14.72 4.62
CA ILE A 125 13.65 16.13 4.82
C ILE A 125 12.61 16.63 5.85
N PRO A 126 12.94 17.51 6.81
CA PRO A 126 12.05 17.83 7.92
C PRO A 126 10.58 17.98 7.52
N TYR A 127 9.72 17.17 8.15
CA TYR A 127 8.27 17.08 7.94
C TYR A 127 7.79 16.36 6.65
N LYS A 128 8.67 15.86 5.78
CA LYS A 128 8.26 15.24 4.52
C LYS A 128 9.30 14.26 3.94
N TYR A 129 8.81 13.16 3.37
CA TYR A 129 9.62 12.30 2.51
C TYR A 129 9.65 12.86 1.09
N GLU A 130 10.85 13.11 0.56
CA GLU A 130 11.05 13.60 -0.81
C GLU A 130 11.78 12.55 -1.66
N PRO A 131 11.39 12.39 -2.94
CA PRO A 131 12.03 11.40 -3.81
C PRO A 131 13.49 11.79 -4.03
N CYS A 132 14.42 10.88 -3.72
CA CYS A 132 15.85 11.08 -3.96
C CYS A 132 16.41 10.14 -5.04
N SER A 133 15.55 9.30 -5.64
CA SER A 133 15.89 8.46 -6.79
C SER A 133 14.84 8.52 -7.90
N PRO A 134 15.21 8.19 -9.15
CA PRO A 134 14.22 7.84 -10.17
C PRO A 134 13.43 6.59 -9.75
N VAL A 135 12.33 6.35 -10.46
CA VAL A 135 11.58 5.09 -10.34
C VAL A 135 12.34 4.02 -11.12
N TYR A 136 12.75 2.96 -10.43
CA TYR A 136 13.36 1.80 -11.06
C TYR A 136 12.31 0.73 -11.33
N SER A 137 12.42 0.05 -12.47
CA SER A 137 11.52 -1.03 -12.88
C SER A 137 12.26 -2.35 -12.98
N TYR A 138 11.65 -3.41 -12.44
CA TYR A 138 12.22 -4.75 -12.44
C TYR A 138 11.13 -5.81 -12.63
N ASP A 139 11.57 -7.01 -13.02
CA ASP A 139 10.78 -8.23 -12.86
C ASP A 139 10.72 -8.68 -11.40
N ILE A 140 9.62 -9.33 -11.04
CA ILE A 140 9.34 -9.80 -9.68
C ILE A 140 10.45 -10.70 -9.13
N SER A 141 11.04 -11.55 -9.98
CA SER A 141 12.12 -12.46 -9.63
C SER A 141 13.36 -11.72 -9.12
N LYS A 142 13.63 -10.50 -9.61
CA LYS A 142 14.77 -9.68 -9.17
C LYS A 142 14.47 -8.89 -7.90
N ALA A 143 13.20 -8.63 -7.59
CA ALA A 143 12.81 -7.77 -6.47
C ALA A 143 12.07 -8.50 -5.34
N GLU A 144 12.12 -9.83 -5.28
CA GLU A 144 11.38 -10.61 -4.27
C GLU A 144 11.66 -10.19 -2.82
N LYS A 145 12.91 -9.83 -2.50
CA LYS A 145 13.31 -9.37 -1.16
C LYS A 145 12.66 -8.04 -0.75
N LEU A 146 12.24 -7.23 -1.72
CA LEU A 146 11.59 -5.93 -1.47
C LEU A 146 10.08 -6.09 -1.28
N ILE A 147 9.52 -7.20 -1.76
CA ILE A 147 8.09 -7.52 -1.70
C ILE A 147 7.72 -8.28 -0.41
N LYS A 148 8.65 -9.11 0.09
CA LYS A 148 8.51 -9.82 1.36
C LYS A 148 8.68 -8.87 2.54
#